data_AF-A0A3C0AHR9-F1
#
_entry.id   AF-A0A3C0AHR9-F1
#
_cell.length_a   1.000
_cell.length_b   1.000
_cell.length_c   1.000
_cell.angle_alpha   90.00
_cell.angle_beta   90.00
_cell.angle_gamma   90.00
#
_symmetry.space_group_name_H-M   'P 1'
#
loop_
_entity.id
_entity.type
_entity.pdbx_description
1 polymer ?
#
loop_
_entity_poly.entity_id
_entity_poly.type
_entity_poly.pdbx_seq_one_letter_code
_entity_poly.pdbx_strand_id
1 'polypeptide(L)'
;PLLPYLEQRSLYSIIDRNLLLEHPANQQACLSSLAGFLCPSDISAPTFILYEELPTGGAGAPIMELPTASYVGVYGTVEADDGFPPPPGDGSLIYSQTIRFTHLQQGLSNTIVVGERTMSMVPSTWLGVDAAGEDAACRLTGSAMTSPNCKLCDECEFSSRHPGGANFLWGDGHVRFVSESIDSTTYRQMARRSAH
;
A
#
# COMPACT_ATOMS: atom_id res chain seq x y z
N PRO A 1 5.83 -13.79 -6.20
CA PRO A 1 4.73 -13.67 -5.21
C PRO A 1 5.23 -14.10 -3.82
N LEU A 2 4.89 -13.36 -2.76
CA LEU A 2 5.50 -13.48 -1.42
C LEU A 2 4.86 -14.55 -0.52
N LEU A 3 3.57 -14.84 -0.69
CA LEU A 3 2.78 -15.72 0.20
C LEU A 3 3.44 -17.07 0.60
N PRO A 4 4.08 -17.83 -0.31
CA PRO A 4 4.72 -19.09 0.09
C PRO A 4 5.86 -18.93 1.11
N TYR A 5 6.49 -17.76 1.16
CA TYR A 5 7.55 -17.42 2.12
C TYR A 5 7.02 -16.87 3.44
N LEU A 6 5.69 -16.68 3.55
CA LEU A 6 4.97 -16.27 4.75
C LEU A 6 4.13 -17.43 5.32
N GLU A 7 4.49 -18.67 4.97
CA GLU A 7 3.73 -19.88 5.33
C GLU A 7 2.27 -19.88 4.82
N GLN A 8 1.96 -19.08 3.79
CA GLN A 8 0.62 -18.98 3.16
C GLN A 8 0.54 -19.76 1.84
N ARG A 9 1.12 -20.96 1.80
CA ARG A 9 1.18 -21.77 0.56
C ARG A 9 -0.18 -22.27 0.08
N SER A 10 -1.08 -22.59 1.01
CA SER A 10 -2.46 -23.01 0.71
C SER A 10 -3.22 -21.88 0.02
N LEU A 11 -3.20 -20.68 0.62
CA LEU A 11 -3.80 -19.48 0.06
C LEU A 11 -3.19 -19.10 -1.29
N TYR A 12 -1.86 -19.22 -1.43
CA TYR A 12 -1.18 -18.99 -2.70
C TYR A 12 -1.70 -19.90 -3.83
N SER A 13 -2.03 -21.15 -3.52
CA SER A 13 -2.44 -22.15 -4.51
C SER A 13 -3.87 -21.98 -5.02
N ILE A 14 -4.75 -21.34 -4.24
CA ILE A 14 -6.16 -21.14 -4.62
C ILE A 14 -6.39 -19.87 -5.44
N ILE A 15 -5.45 -18.92 -5.43
CA ILE A 15 -5.55 -17.69 -6.22
C ILE A 15 -5.26 -18.02 -7.69
N ASP A 16 -6.30 -17.91 -8.53
CA ASP A 16 -6.17 -17.98 -9.98
C ASP A 16 -5.85 -16.59 -10.54
N ARG A 17 -4.62 -16.45 -11.01
CA ARG A 17 -4.04 -15.20 -11.52
C ARG A 17 -4.37 -14.93 -12.99
N ASN A 18 -5.03 -15.87 -13.65
CA ASN A 18 -5.48 -15.72 -15.04
C ASN A 18 -6.92 -15.21 -15.13
N LEU A 19 -7.60 -15.08 -14.00
CA LEU A 19 -8.96 -14.58 -13.90
C LEU A 19 -8.97 -13.21 -13.22
N LEU A 20 -10.03 -12.45 -13.48
CA LEU A 20 -10.29 -11.21 -12.75
C LEU A 20 -10.42 -11.49 -11.25
N LEU A 21 -10.09 -10.48 -10.45
CA LEU A 21 -10.10 -10.62 -9.00
C LEU A 21 -11.52 -10.93 -8.46
N GLU A 22 -12.54 -10.35 -9.08
CA GLU A 22 -13.96 -10.53 -8.78
C GLU A 22 -14.49 -11.94 -9.12
N HIS A 23 -13.76 -12.73 -9.91
CA HIS A 23 -14.23 -14.03 -10.35
C HIS A 23 -14.49 -14.95 -9.13
N PRO A 24 -15.59 -15.74 -9.09
CA PRO A 24 -15.92 -16.58 -7.94
C PRO A 24 -14.81 -17.52 -7.47
N ALA A 25 -13.94 -17.95 -8.39
CA ALA A 25 -12.74 -18.76 -8.06
C ALA A 25 -11.77 -18.07 -7.08
N ASN A 26 -11.72 -16.74 -7.07
CA ASN A 26 -10.85 -15.94 -6.19
C ASN A 26 -11.57 -15.45 -4.92
N GLN A 27 -12.86 -15.73 -4.75
CA GLN A 27 -13.66 -15.23 -3.63
C GLN A 27 -13.08 -15.63 -2.27
N GLN A 28 -12.62 -16.89 -2.13
CA GLN A 28 -12.01 -17.35 -0.89
C GLN A 28 -10.75 -16.55 -0.54
N ALA A 29 -9.95 -16.18 -1.53
CA ALA A 29 -8.76 -15.36 -1.31
C ALA A 29 -9.12 -13.92 -0.92
N CYS A 30 -10.19 -13.37 -1.50
CA CYS A 30 -10.68 -12.02 -1.19
C CYS A 30 -11.21 -11.89 0.26
N LEU A 31 -11.62 -13.00 0.87
CA LEU A 31 -12.09 -13.04 2.26
C LEU A 31 -10.99 -13.50 3.24
N SER A 32 -9.78 -13.77 2.76
CA SER A 32 -8.69 -14.29 3.58
C SER A 32 -7.89 -13.16 4.23
N SER A 33 -8.19 -12.88 5.50
CA SER A 33 -7.39 -11.97 6.31
C SER A 33 -6.09 -12.62 6.79
N LEU A 34 -4.99 -11.88 6.74
CA LEU A 34 -3.66 -12.37 7.10
C LEU A 34 -3.07 -11.50 8.21
N ALA A 35 -2.91 -12.05 9.41
CA ALA A 35 -2.38 -11.32 10.56
C ALA A 35 -1.01 -10.67 10.28
N GLY A 36 -0.16 -11.29 9.46
CA GLY A 36 1.13 -10.72 9.06
C GLY A 36 1.05 -9.46 8.18
N PHE A 37 -0.13 -9.17 7.61
CA PHE A 37 -0.40 -7.96 6.85
C PHE A 37 -1.12 -6.89 7.68
N LEU A 38 -1.44 -7.15 8.95
CA LEU A 38 -2.17 -6.23 9.82
C LEU A 38 -1.25 -5.66 10.90
N CYS A 39 -1.32 -4.35 11.10
CA CYS A 39 -0.64 -3.71 12.20
C CYS A 39 -1.42 -3.95 13.50
N PRO A 40 -0.81 -4.48 14.57
CA PRO A 40 -1.51 -4.74 15.84
C PRO A 40 -2.04 -3.47 16.54
N SER A 41 -1.52 -2.29 16.20
CA SER A 41 -2.03 -1.03 16.73
C SER A 41 -3.24 -0.49 15.99
N ASP A 42 -3.49 -0.99 14.77
CA ASP A 42 -4.60 -0.53 13.95
C ASP A 42 -5.94 -1.09 14.45
N ILE A 43 -7.02 -0.38 14.15
CA ILE A 43 -8.39 -0.82 14.43
C ILE A 43 -9.04 -1.09 13.08
N SER A 44 -9.11 -2.37 12.72
CA SER A 44 -9.59 -2.77 11.40
C SER A 44 -10.49 -4.00 11.46
N ALA A 45 -11.44 -4.04 10.53
CA ALA A 45 -12.16 -5.26 10.20
C ALA A 45 -11.27 -6.16 9.31
N PRO A 46 -11.49 -7.49 9.31
CA PRO A 46 -10.69 -8.42 8.49
C PRO A 46 -10.83 -8.16 6.98
N THR A 47 -11.94 -7.56 6.56
CA THR A 47 -12.30 -7.22 5.20
C THR A 47 -12.98 -5.86 5.13
N PHE A 48 -13.08 -5.29 3.93
CA PHE A 48 -13.84 -4.09 3.61
C PHE A 48 -14.49 -4.20 2.24
N ILE A 49 -15.53 -3.41 1.98
CA ILE A 49 -16.18 -3.33 0.67
C ILE A 49 -15.53 -2.20 -0.14
N LEU A 50 -15.05 -2.53 -1.34
CA LEU A 50 -14.63 -1.56 -2.35
C LEU A 50 -15.88 -1.03 -3.08
N TYR A 51 -15.95 0.28 -3.28
CA TYR A 51 -17.04 0.95 -3.99
C TYR A 51 -16.50 1.61 -5.26
N GLU A 52 -17.37 1.82 -6.24
CA GLU A 52 -17.05 2.57 -7.46
C GLU A 52 -16.66 4.02 -7.15
N GLU A 53 -15.69 4.56 -7.88
CA GLU A 53 -15.36 5.98 -7.86
C GLU A 53 -16.42 6.78 -8.64
N LEU A 54 -17.06 7.76 -7.98
CA LEU A 54 -17.99 8.66 -8.66
C LEU A 54 -17.25 9.86 -9.26
N PRO A 55 -17.63 10.35 -10.47
CA PRO A 55 -16.99 11.52 -11.08
C PRO A 55 -17.07 12.82 -10.25
N THR A 56 -17.97 12.86 -9.27
CA THR A 56 -18.17 13.98 -8.33
C THR A 56 -17.36 13.83 -7.04
N GLY A 57 -16.57 12.76 -6.91
CA GLY A 57 -15.97 12.28 -5.68
C GLY A 57 -16.94 11.41 -4.86
N GLY A 58 -16.36 10.43 -4.17
CA GLY A 58 -17.02 9.56 -3.21
C GLY A 58 -17.52 8.22 -3.77
N ALA A 59 -18.02 7.38 -2.87
CA ALA A 59 -18.39 6.00 -3.14
C ALA A 59 -19.73 5.82 -3.88
N GLY A 60 -19.70 5.07 -4.98
CA GLY A 60 -20.84 4.63 -5.77
C GLY A 60 -21.38 3.25 -5.35
N ALA A 61 -21.64 2.38 -6.32
CA ALA A 61 -22.12 1.03 -6.04
C ALA A 61 -21.00 0.14 -5.45
N PRO A 62 -21.34 -0.85 -4.60
CA PRO A 62 -20.34 -1.80 -4.11
C PRO A 62 -19.84 -2.70 -5.26
N ILE A 63 -18.52 -2.80 -5.40
CA ILE A 63 -17.86 -3.65 -6.40
C ILE A 63 -17.62 -5.03 -5.80
N MET A 64 -16.81 -5.10 -4.75
CA MET A 64 -16.41 -6.37 -4.14
C MET A 64 -15.89 -6.21 -2.72
N GLU A 65 -15.86 -7.31 -1.98
CA GLU A 65 -15.24 -7.38 -0.65
C GLU A 65 -13.77 -7.82 -0.78
N LEU A 66 -12.87 -7.12 -0.09
CA LEU A 66 -11.42 -7.34 -0.14
C LEU A 66 -10.82 -7.54 1.25
N PRO A 67 -9.68 -8.25 1.37
CA PRO A 67 -9.05 -8.48 2.65
C PRO A 67 -8.24 -7.26 3.04
N THR A 68 -8.27 -6.93 4.31
CA THR A 68 -7.58 -5.77 4.87
C THR A 68 -6.06 -6.00 4.95
N ALA A 69 -5.28 -4.94 4.73
CA ALA A 69 -3.85 -4.85 5.03
C ALA A 69 -3.50 -3.46 5.59
N SER A 70 -2.58 -3.40 6.55
CA SER A 70 -2.02 -2.15 7.09
C SER A 70 -0.62 -1.84 6.55
N TYR A 71 -0.05 -2.70 5.71
CA TYR A 71 1.28 -2.54 5.14
C TYR A 71 1.21 -2.45 3.62
N VAL A 72 1.53 -1.29 3.08
CA VAL A 72 1.36 -0.97 1.64
C VAL A 72 2.67 -0.54 1.00
N GLY A 73 2.76 -0.71 -0.31
CA GLY A 73 3.98 -0.40 -1.06
C GLY A 73 4.27 1.10 -1.15
N VAL A 74 5.54 1.46 -1.31
CA VAL A 74 5.94 2.87 -1.49
C VAL A 74 5.86 3.26 -2.96
N TYR A 75 4.84 4.06 -3.32
CA TYR A 75 4.69 4.63 -4.67
C TYR A 75 5.72 5.72 -4.95
N GLY A 76 6.10 6.46 -3.91
CA GLY A 76 7.14 7.47 -3.96
C GLY A 76 6.75 8.77 -3.26
N THR A 77 7.04 9.90 -3.89
CA THR A 77 6.81 11.27 -3.38
C THR A 77 5.68 11.99 -4.11
N VAL A 78 4.86 11.22 -4.83
CA VAL A 78 3.63 11.61 -5.52
C VAL A 78 2.54 10.61 -5.17
N GLU A 79 1.29 10.99 -5.36
CA GLU A 79 0.13 10.13 -5.12
C GLU A 79 -0.24 9.37 -6.38
N ALA A 80 -0.82 8.17 -6.22
CA ALA A 80 -1.03 7.26 -7.34
C ALA A 80 -2.38 7.49 -8.04
N ASP A 81 -3.27 8.24 -7.41
CA ASP A 81 -4.62 8.62 -7.83
C ASP A 81 -4.75 10.11 -8.22
N ASP A 82 -3.68 10.89 -8.08
CA ASP A 82 -3.54 12.30 -8.47
C ASP A 82 -3.75 12.60 -9.98
N GLY A 83 -4.18 11.61 -10.78
CA GLY A 83 -4.52 11.79 -12.19
C GLY A 83 -4.79 10.50 -12.95
N PHE A 84 -5.36 10.66 -14.15
CA PHE A 84 -5.55 9.56 -15.10
C PHE A 84 -4.94 9.92 -16.47
N PRO A 85 -3.84 9.27 -16.89
CA PRO A 85 -3.14 8.17 -16.20
C PRO A 85 -2.44 8.64 -14.91
N PRO A 86 -2.13 7.72 -13.97
CA PRO A 86 -1.39 8.03 -12.75
C PRO A 86 -0.09 8.78 -13.03
N PRO A 87 0.31 9.75 -12.19
CA PRO A 87 1.59 10.42 -12.34
C PRO A 87 2.73 9.40 -12.20
N PRO A 88 3.87 9.60 -12.89
CA PRO A 88 4.98 8.66 -12.81
C PRO A 88 5.54 8.55 -11.39
N GLY A 89 5.28 7.42 -10.71
CA GLY A 89 5.84 7.17 -9.38
C GLY A 89 7.38 7.15 -9.41
N ASP A 90 8.00 7.65 -8.35
CA ASP A 90 9.46 7.67 -8.13
C ASP A 90 9.92 6.71 -7.02
N GLY A 91 9.01 5.91 -6.46
CA GLY A 91 9.27 4.92 -5.43
C GLY A 91 9.68 3.54 -5.93
N SER A 92 9.53 2.55 -5.05
CA SER A 92 9.99 1.17 -5.22
C SER A 92 8.90 0.20 -5.67
N LEU A 93 7.62 0.52 -5.44
CA LEU A 93 6.47 -0.28 -5.86
C LEU A 93 5.51 0.59 -6.67
N ILE A 94 5.51 0.37 -7.98
CA ILE A 94 4.74 1.16 -8.96
C ILE A 94 4.03 0.19 -9.89
N TYR A 95 2.78 0.54 -10.22
CA TYR A 95 1.92 -0.24 -11.11
C TYR A 95 2.61 -0.59 -12.43
N SER A 96 2.52 -1.87 -12.81
CA SER A 96 3.02 -2.40 -14.08
C SER A 96 4.51 -2.17 -14.36
N GLN A 97 5.32 -1.86 -13.34
CA GLN A 97 6.76 -1.67 -13.49
C GLN A 97 7.56 -2.68 -12.65
N THR A 98 8.56 -3.29 -13.28
CA THR A 98 9.54 -4.11 -12.56
C THR A 98 10.68 -3.23 -12.06
N ILE A 99 10.70 -2.97 -10.76
CA ILE A 99 11.81 -2.27 -10.10
C ILE A 99 12.83 -3.31 -9.60
N ARG A 100 14.09 -3.14 -10.01
CA ARG A 100 15.22 -3.98 -9.58
C ARG A 100 15.96 -3.28 -8.45
N PHE A 101 16.71 -4.03 -7.64
CA PHE A 101 17.59 -3.47 -6.61
C PHE A 101 18.59 -2.44 -7.16
N THR A 102 19.05 -2.60 -8.41
CA THR A 102 19.93 -1.62 -9.07
C THR A 102 19.27 -0.27 -9.33
N HIS A 103 17.93 -0.19 -9.29
CA HIS A 103 17.21 1.08 -9.40
C HIS A 103 17.10 1.80 -8.06
N LEU A 104 17.43 1.17 -6.92
CA LEU A 104 17.43 1.78 -5.59
C LEU A 104 18.80 2.42 -5.33
N GLN A 105 19.03 3.56 -5.98
CA GLN A 105 20.35 4.19 -6.13
C GLN A 105 20.93 4.74 -4.82
N GLN A 106 20.08 5.01 -3.83
CA GLN A 106 20.50 5.42 -2.48
C GLN A 106 20.95 4.23 -1.61
N GLY A 107 20.81 3.01 -2.11
CA GLY A 107 21.15 1.76 -1.43
C GLY A 107 19.94 1.14 -0.72
N LEU A 108 19.93 -0.19 -0.64
CA LEU A 108 18.82 -0.96 -0.06
C LEU A 108 18.50 -0.57 1.39
N SER A 109 19.53 -0.29 2.19
CA SER A 109 19.40 0.14 3.59
C SER A 109 18.93 1.58 3.77
N ASN A 110 18.83 2.37 2.70
CA ASN A 110 18.38 3.76 2.76
C ASN A 110 17.06 4.00 2.01
N THR A 111 16.51 2.97 1.36
CA THR A 111 15.25 3.09 0.62
C THR A 111 14.14 2.29 1.29
N ILE A 112 13.06 2.97 1.67
CA ILE A 112 11.85 2.34 2.18
C ILE A 112 11.06 1.70 1.03
N VAL A 113 10.48 0.52 1.28
CA VAL A 113 9.74 -0.25 0.27
C VAL A 113 8.31 -0.56 0.65
N VAL A 114 8.02 -0.68 1.96
CA VAL A 114 6.68 -0.87 2.49
C VAL A 114 6.54 0.03 3.72
N GLY A 115 5.36 0.64 3.89
CA GLY A 115 5.05 1.49 5.05
C GLY A 115 3.71 1.12 5.67
N GLU A 116 3.55 1.49 6.94
CA GLU A 116 2.26 1.38 7.63
C GLU A 116 1.25 2.41 7.11
N ARG A 117 0.01 1.98 6.95
CA ARG A 117 -1.16 2.85 6.78
C ARG A 117 -2.33 2.31 7.60
N THR A 118 -3.03 3.19 8.30
CA THR A 118 -4.22 2.82 9.04
C THR A 118 -5.43 2.69 8.13
N MET A 119 -6.31 1.77 8.48
CA MET A 119 -7.58 1.57 7.76
C MET A 119 -8.58 2.72 7.91
N SER A 120 -8.34 3.64 8.84
CA SER A 120 -9.16 4.84 9.02
C SER A 120 -8.90 5.93 7.98
N MET A 121 -7.83 5.80 7.20
CA MET A 121 -7.43 6.74 6.17
C MET A 121 -8.08 6.31 4.85
N VAL A 122 -7.47 5.34 4.17
CA VAL A 122 -8.09 4.56 3.10
C VAL A 122 -7.95 3.06 3.39
N PRO A 123 -9.04 2.29 3.40
CA PRO A 123 -8.97 0.84 3.52
C PRO A 123 -8.03 0.24 2.48
N SER A 124 -7.07 -0.59 2.88
CA SER A 124 -5.99 -1.10 2.02
C SER A 124 -6.01 -2.63 1.97
N THR A 125 -5.38 -3.22 0.95
CA THR A 125 -5.41 -4.67 0.69
C THR A 125 -4.04 -5.23 0.30
N TRP A 126 -3.81 -6.51 0.54
CA TRP A 126 -2.58 -7.22 0.18
C TRP A 126 -2.68 -7.99 -1.16
N LEU A 127 -3.89 -8.19 -1.67
CA LEU A 127 -4.15 -9.12 -2.78
C LEU A 127 -4.09 -8.44 -4.15
N GLY A 128 -4.90 -7.42 -4.33
CA GLY A 128 -5.17 -6.72 -5.58
C GLY A 128 -6.42 -5.84 -5.43
N VAL A 129 -6.70 -5.02 -6.43
CA VAL A 129 -7.82 -4.07 -6.41
C VAL A 129 -8.41 -3.95 -7.80
N ASP A 130 -9.72 -3.71 -7.89
CA ASP A 130 -10.35 -3.30 -9.15
C ASP A 130 -10.08 -1.81 -9.43
N ALA A 131 -9.69 -1.48 -10.66
CA ALA A 131 -9.31 -0.12 -11.03
C ALA A 131 -10.50 0.86 -11.12
N ALA A 132 -11.73 0.38 -11.15
CA ALA A 132 -12.94 1.21 -11.05
C ALA A 132 -13.26 1.62 -9.60
N GLY A 133 -12.56 1.04 -8.62
CA GLY A 133 -12.75 1.34 -7.22
C GLY A 133 -12.26 2.74 -6.82
N GLU A 134 -12.94 3.32 -5.85
CA GLU A 134 -12.52 4.57 -5.19
C GLU A 134 -11.09 4.42 -4.65
N ASP A 135 -10.25 5.38 -5.00
CA ASP A 135 -8.82 5.46 -4.67
C ASP A 135 -8.09 4.13 -4.88
N ALA A 136 -8.45 3.40 -5.94
CA ALA A 136 -7.97 2.04 -6.19
C ALA A 136 -6.44 1.96 -6.09
N ALA A 137 -5.76 2.96 -6.65
CA ALA A 137 -4.30 3.04 -6.62
C ALA A 137 -3.74 3.18 -5.20
N CYS A 138 -4.46 3.88 -4.32
CA CYS A 138 -4.11 4.01 -2.92
C CYS A 138 -4.57 2.83 -2.07
N ARG A 139 -5.18 1.77 -2.61
CA ARG A 139 -5.43 0.52 -1.86
C ARG A 139 -4.21 -0.36 -1.67
N LEU A 140 -3.23 -0.27 -2.58
CA LEU A 140 -2.03 -1.13 -2.60
C LEU A 140 -0.73 -0.37 -2.31
N THR A 141 -0.72 0.93 -2.54
CA THR A 141 0.47 1.78 -2.38
C THR A 141 0.16 3.05 -1.62
N GLY A 142 1.19 3.66 -1.02
CA GLY A 142 1.10 4.94 -0.34
C GLY A 142 2.18 5.93 -0.76
N SER A 143 1.92 7.20 -0.46
CA SER A 143 2.75 8.35 -0.76
C SER A 143 3.56 8.79 0.46
N ALA A 144 4.81 9.16 0.23
CA ALA A 144 5.69 9.79 1.20
C ALA A 144 5.87 11.29 0.93
N MET A 145 4.88 11.93 0.29
CA MET A 145 4.90 13.36 -0.02
C MET A 145 4.99 14.19 1.26
N THR A 146 4.17 13.84 2.25
CA THR A 146 4.15 14.42 3.61
C THR A 146 4.64 13.43 4.66
N SER A 147 5.02 13.92 5.85
CA SER A 147 5.54 13.05 6.92
C SER A 147 4.48 12.04 7.38
N PRO A 148 4.88 10.88 7.96
CA PRO A 148 3.90 9.91 8.43
C PRO A 148 3.00 10.53 9.52
N ASN A 149 1.74 10.08 9.59
CA ASN A 149 0.71 10.62 10.49
C ASN A 149 0.33 12.09 10.25
N CYS A 150 0.58 12.62 9.05
CA CYS A 150 0.10 13.95 8.68
C CYS A 150 -1.43 14.05 8.89
N LYS A 151 -1.91 15.23 9.32
CA LYS A 151 -3.31 15.46 9.71
C LYS A 151 -4.15 16.13 8.63
N LEU A 152 -3.50 16.82 7.70
CA LEU A 152 -4.13 17.61 6.65
C LEU A 152 -3.61 17.17 5.27
N CYS A 153 -3.24 15.89 5.18
CA CYS A 153 -2.83 15.25 3.94
C CYS A 153 -4.01 14.54 3.29
N ASP A 154 -3.73 14.04 2.10
CA ASP A 154 -4.59 13.16 1.36
C ASP A 154 -4.65 11.76 2.03
N GLU A 155 -5.51 10.86 1.55
CA GLU A 155 -5.68 9.51 2.11
C GLU A 155 -4.58 8.53 1.68
N CYS A 156 -3.78 8.87 0.68
CA CYS A 156 -2.71 8.03 0.17
C CYS A 156 -1.48 7.96 1.07
N GLU A 157 -1.30 8.86 2.04
CA GLU A 157 -0.10 8.85 2.88
C GLU A 157 -0.04 7.76 3.94
N PHE A 158 1.19 7.53 4.40
CA PHE A 158 1.49 6.59 5.45
C PHE A 158 1.02 7.10 6.82
N SER A 159 0.42 6.19 7.58
CA SER A 159 -0.17 6.49 8.87
C SER A 159 -0.13 5.28 9.79
N SER A 160 -0.13 5.53 11.09
CA SER A 160 -0.09 4.50 12.10
C SER A 160 -0.76 4.99 13.38
N ARG A 161 -1.26 4.03 14.17
CA ARG A 161 -1.74 4.31 15.53
C ARG A 161 -0.63 4.20 16.56
N HIS A 162 0.60 3.85 16.15
CA HIS A 162 1.76 3.93 17.01
C HIS A 162 2.05 5.40 17.39
N PRO A 163 2.28 5.72 18.68
CA PRO A 163 2.56 7.10 19.08
C PRO A 163 3.84 7.65 18.43
N GLY A 164 3.72 8.79 17.76
CA GLY A 164 4.84 9.59 17.28
C GLY A 164 5.44 9.19 15.93
N GLY A 165 4.79 8.31 15.16
CA GLY A 165 5.31 7.87 13.86
C GLY A 165 4.73 6.56 13.36
N ALA A 166 5.43 5.93 12.41
CA ALA A 166 5.00 4.71 11.74
C ALA A 166 6.18 3.78 11.45
N ASN A 167 5.92 2.46 11.32
CA ASN A 167 6.95 1.50 10.92
C ASN A 167 7.07 1.41 9.40
N PHE A 168 8.31 1.23 8.93
CA PHE A 168 8.63 1.01 7.53
C PHE A 168 9.54 -0.20 7.37
N LEU A 169 9.50 -0.81 6.19
CA LEU A 169 10.43 -1.86 5.76
C LEU A 169 11.39 -1.25 4.74
N TRP A 170 12.67 -1.52 4.89
CA TRP A 170 13.71 -1.10 3.96
C TRP A 170 14.03 -2.18 2.94
N GLY A 171 14.64 -1.80 1.82
CA GLY A 171 14.99 -2.69 0.73
C GLY A 171 15.98 -3.81 1.08
N ASP A 172 16.70 -3.70 2.21
CA ASP A 172 17.59 -4.73 2.74
C ASP A 172 16.89 -5.67 3.76
N GLY A 173 15.61 -5.44 4.03
CA GLY A 173 14.77 -6.26 4.89
C GLY A 173 14.70 -5.80 6.36
N HIS A 174 15.41 -4.74 6.77
CA HIS A 174 15.26 -4.24 8.13
C HIS A 174 13.98 -3.41 8.30
N VAL A 175 13.46 -3.38 9.52
CA VAL A 175 12.31 -2.56 9.91
C VAL A 175 12.79 -1.51 10.90
N ARG A 176 12.30 -0.28 10.74
CA ARG A 176 12.60 0.84 11.62
C ARG A 176 11.39 1.77 11.74
N PHE A 177 11.25 2.32 12.94
CA PHE A 177 10.26 3.34 13.23
C PHE A 177 10.73 4.71 12.71
N VAL A 178 9.87 5.41 11.97
CA VAL A 178 10.11 6.75 11.44
C VAL A 178 9.19 7.73 12.17
N SER A 179 9.79 8.76 12.77
CA SER A 179 9.08 9.80 13.50
C SER A 179 8.17 10.62 12.59
N GLU A 180 6.98 11.00 13.07
CA GLU A 180 6.11 11.98 12.39
C GLU A 180 6.72 13.39 12.33
N SER A 181 7.76 13.65 13.14
CA SER A 181 8.56 14.88 13.13
C SER A 181 9.80 14.84 12.23
N ILE A 182 9.95 13.79 11.40
CA ILE A 182 11.05 13.69 10.44
C ILE A 182 11.07 14.91 9.49
N ASP A 183 12.26 15.37 9.13
CA ASP A 183 12.40 16.37 8.07
C ASP A 183 11.83 15.82 6.75
N SER A 184 10.93 16.59 6.14
CA SER A 184 10.20 16.15 4.94
C SER A 184 11.12 15.86 3.75
N THR A 185 12.25 16.54 3.64
CA THR A 185 13.23 16.30 2.56
C THR A 185 13.91 14.95 2.76
N THR A 186 14.33 14.67 3.98
CA THR A 186 14.91 13.39 4.38
C THR A 186 13.93 12.23 4.16
N TYR A 187 12.68 12.41 4.55
CA TYR A 187 11.64 11.40 4.37
C TYR A 187 11.37 11.09 2.88
N ARG A 188 11.21 12.14 2.06
CA ARG A 188 11.05 11.99 0.61
C ARG A 188 12.25 11.32 -0.05
N GLN A 189 13.48 11.63 0.41
CA GLN A 189 14.68 10.96 -0.10
C GLN A 189 14.65 9.45 0.17
N MET A 190 14.23 9.02 1.36
CA MET A 190 14.10 7.60 1.68
C MET A 190 13.08 6.88 0.79
N ALA A 191 12.04 7.58 0.33
CA ALA A 191 10.98 7.01 -0.51
C ALA A 191 11.34 6.91 -2.00
N ARG A 192 12.38 7.62 -2.45
CA ARG A 192 12.79 7.64 -3.85
C ARG A 192 13.70 6.48 -4.21
N ARG A 193 13.46 5.89 -5.38
CA ARG A 193 14.41 4.95 -6.01
C ARG A 193 15.65 5.68 -6.54
N SER A 194 15.45 6.86 -7.14
CA SER A 194 16.51 7.68 -7.74
C SER A 194 17.19 8.57 -6.69
N ALA A 195 18.47 8.89 -6.92
CA ALA A 195 19.21 9.87 -6.12
C ALA A 195 19.05 11.32 -6.63
N HIS A 196 18.35 11.52 -7.75
CA HIS A 196 18.03 12.82 -8.36
C HIS A 196 16.53 13.05 -8.35
#